data_AF-A0A0K9H890-F1
#
_entry.id   AF-A0A0K9H890-F1
#
_cell.length_a   1.000
_cell.length_b   1.000
_cell.length_c   1.000
_cell.angle_alpha   90.00
_cell.angle_beta   90.00
_cell.angle_gamma   90.00
#
_symmetry.space_group_name_H-M   'P 1'
#
loop_
_entity.id
_entity.type
_entity.pdbx_description
1 polymer ?
#
loop_
_entity_poly.entity_id
_entity_poly.type
_entity_poly.pdbx_seq_one_letter_code
_entity_poly.pdbx_strand_id
1 'polypeptide(L)'
;MAWTERDKVVWEEIMAWEQSLADYGGNDFQYTYSRWLNSALAAIPEETLSAFFGQLDNVLFHMHSLLQGSQFQNEARERILTSARVFREDVETLDDLKKLTIDQIRYLNSQQSTRHRLYSLIQGGITGTGGAIPISTDFAAMAILNLRAIQITAMTYGYDPQLPFEMIASLKVFHAGALPERLKAEGWQELLIELEERDHPYFYNEAEQLTDLTWMEGPVKQLGKLLAIAMFKNKKMANLPLISLVIGAGTNYRMTKNMTEFAEKYYQYRWLLEKREAASSTK
;
A
#
# COMPACT_ATOMS: atom_id res chain seq x y z
N MET A 1 10.74 -22.70 -12.47
CA MET A 1 11.52 -22.27 -13.67
C MET A 1 12.65 -21.38 -13.22
N ALA A 2 13.89 -21.58 -13.68
CA ALA A 2 15.00 -20.70 -13.32
C ALA A 2 14.75 -19.24 -13.72
N TRP A 3 15.33 -18.29 -12.99
CA TRP A 3 15.30 -16.87 -13.36
C TRP A 3 15.89 -16.64 -14.75
N THR A 4 15.20 -15.83 -15.53
CA THR A 4 15.67 -15.28 -16.81
C THR A 4 16.66 -14.12 -16.56
N GLU A 5 17.37 -13.68 -17.60
CA GLU A 5 18.22 -12.48 -17.49
C GLU A 5 17.41 -11.23 -17.12
N ARG A 6 16.16 -11.13 -17.60
CA ARG A 6 15.27 -10.02 -17.20
C ARG A 6 14.88 -10.09 -15.73
N ASP A 7 14.64 -11.28 -15.18
CA ASP A 7 14.35 -11.46 -13.75
C ASP A 7 15.52 -10.98 -12.88
N LYS A 8 16.77 -11.28 -13.27
CA LYS A 8 17.98 -10.81 -12.57
C LYS A 8 18.12 -9.29 -12.60
N VAL A 9 17.89 -8.67 -13.76
CA VAL A 9 17.94 -7.20 -13.89
C VAL A 9 16.89 -6.54 -12.99
N VAL A 10 15.66 -7.07 -12.96
CA VAL A 10 14.62 -6.53 -12.08
C VAL A 10 14.96 -6.75 -10.61
N TRP A 11 15.55 -7.89 -10.26
CA TRP A 11 16.05 -8.13 -8.91
C TRP A 11 17.09 -7.08 -8.50
N GLU A 12 18.09 -6.83 -9.34
CA GLU A 12 19.10 -5.78 -9.10
C GLU A 12 18.47 -4.38 -8.98
N GLU A 13 17.47 -4.05 -9.80
CA GLU A 13 16.68 -2.81 -9.69
C GLU A 13 15.94 -2.68 -8.34
N ILE A 14 15.53 -3.79 -7.72
CA ILE A 14 14.89 -3.80 -6.40
C ILE A 14 15.94 -3.62 -5.30
N MET A 15 17.04 -4.37 -5.37
CA MET A 15 18.13 -4.28 -4.38
C MET A 15 18.76 -2.89 -4.34
N ALA A 16 18.97 -2.26 -5.51
CA ALA A 16 19.46 -0.89 -5.58
C ALA A 16 18.45 0.12 -4.99
N TRP A 17 17.16 -0.10 -5.20
CA TRP A 17 16.11 0.74 -4.61
C TRP A 17 16.04 0.55 -3.09
N GLU A 18 16.15 -0.68 -2.59
CA GLU A 18 16.22 -0.98 -1.16
C GLU A 18 17.43 -0.30 -0.50
N GLN A 19 18.60 -0.38 -1.13
CA GLN A 19 19.79 0.33 -0.65
C GLN A 19 19.55 1.85 -0.58
N SER A 20 18.85 2.42 -1.56
CA SER A 20 18.49 3.84 -1.54
C SER A 20 17.57 4.20 -0.37
N LEU A 21 16.74 3.28 0.13
CA LEU A 21 15.97 3.49 1.35
C LEU A 21 16.87 3.51 2.60
N ALA A 22 17.86 2.62 2.65
CA ALA A 22 18.81 2.52 3.76
C ALA A 22 19.73 3.75 3.85
N ASP A 23 20.10 4.35 2.70
CA ASP A 23 20.90 5.58 2.66
C ASP A 23 20.18 6.79 3.29
N TYR A 24 18.84 6.76 3.40
CA TYR A 24 18.07 7.74 4.16
C TYR A 24 18.03 7.48 5.68
N GLY A 25 18.41 6.28 6.13
CA GLY A 25 18.34 5.82 7.52
C GLY A 25 19.71 5.88 8.22
N GLY A 26 19.83 6.71 9.26
CA GLY A 26 20.99 6.67 10.14
C GLY A 26 20.96 5.44 11.07
N ASN A 27 22.14 4.92 11.42
CA ASN A 27 22.42 3.61 12.04
C ASN A 27 21.78 3.26 13.42
N ASP A 28 20.86 4.04 13.99
CA ASP A 28 20.44 3.83 15.39
C ASP A 28 19.03 4.40 15.72
N PHE A 29 17.97 3.88 15.10
CA PHE A 29 16.66 4.56 15.10
C PHE A 29 15.41 3.77 15.57
N GLN A 30 15.47 2.48 15.89
CA GLN A 30 14.32 1.75 16.46
C GLN A 30 13.82 2.40 17.79
N TYR A 31 14.72 2.90 18.64
CA TYR A 31 14.35 3.68 19.84
C TYR A 31 13.83 5.09 19.52
N THR A 32 14.05 5.57 18.30
CA THR A 32 13.71 6.92 17.86
C THR A 32 12.37 6.97 17.11
N TYR A 33 11.87 5.85 16.55
CA TYR A 33 10.53 5.80 15.96
C TYR A 33 9.44 6.17 16.95
N SER A 34 9.33 5.44 18.06
CA SER A 34 8.31 5.68 19.09
C SER A 34 8.43 7.08 19.68
N ARG A 35 9.66 7.58 19.88
CA ARG A 35 9.89 8.96 20.37
C ARG A 35 9.46 10.00 19.35
N TRP A 36 9.82 9.83 18.07
CA TRP A 36 9.38 10.71 17.02
C TRP A 36 7.86 10.69 16.84
N LEU A 37 7.26 9.51 16.81
CA LEU A 37 5.82 9.29 16.67
C LEU A 37 5.08 10.03 17.79
N ASN A 38 5.48 9.78 19.04
CA ASN A 38 4.88 10.43 20.21
C ASN A 38 5.11 11.94 20.19
N SER A 39 6.30 12.41 19.81
CA SER A 39 6.59 13.85 19.73
C SER A 39 5.80 14.54 18.62
N ALA A 40 5.63 13.88 17.48
CA ALA A 40 4.88 14.41 16.34
C ALA A 40 3.38 14.45 16.63
N LEU A 41 2.84 13.43 17.31
CA LEU A 41 1.45 13.41 17.76
C LEU A 41 1.19 14.45 18.85
N ALA A 42 2.08 14.59 19.83
CA ALA A 42 1.97 15.60 20.89
C ALA A 42 2.02 17.04 20.37
N ALA A 43 2.56 17.25 19.16
CA ALA A 43 2.56 18.56 18.51
C ALA A 43 1.21 18.93 17.87
N ILE A 44 0.25 17.99 17.79
CA ILE A 44 -1.10 18.19 17.23
C ILE A 44 -2.06 18.52 18.40
N PRO A 45 -2.93 19.53 18.28
CA PRO A 45 -3.94 19.82 19.30
C PRO A 45 -4.83 18.62 19.59
N GLU A 46 -5.12 18.36 20.87
CA GLU A 46 -5.88 17.19 21.33
C GLU A 46 -7.27 17.11 20.69
N GLU A 47 -7.97 18.23 20.54
CA GLU A 47 -9.27 18.31 19.86
C GLU A 47 -9.20 17.87 18.40
N THR A 48 -8.15 18.29 17.67
CA THR A 48 -7.93 17.90 16.27
C THR A 48 -7.59 16.41 16.16
N LEU A 49 -6.78 15.91 17.09
CA LEU A 49 -6.38 14.52 17.13
C LEU A 49 -7.56 13.59 17.47
N SER A 50 -8.38 13.97 18.45
CA SER A 50 -9.59 13.26 18.84
C SER A 50 -10.63 13.23 17.71
N ALA A 51 -10.89 14.38 17.07
CA ALA A 51 -11.77 14.45 15.91
C ALA A 51 -11.28 13.57 14.74
N PHE A 52 -9.96 13.48 14.52
CA PHE A 52 -9.37 12.60 13.52
C PHE A 52 -9.54 11.11 13.88
N PHE A 53 -9.20 10.70 15.11
CA PHE A 53 -9.35 9.30 15.54
C PHE A 53 -10.82 8.85 15.51
N GLY A 54 -11.77 9.75 15.80
CA GLY A 54 -13.20 9.46 15.66
C GLY A 54 -13.67 9.18 14.22
N GLN A 55 -12.90 9.57 13.19
CA GLN A 55 -13.18 9.18 11.80
C GLN A 55 -12.55 7.84 11.40
N LEU A 56 -11.60 7.29 12.16
CA LEU A 56 -10.99 6.00 11.81
C LEU A 56 -11.98 4.85 11.91
N ASP A 57 -12.98 4.96 12.79
CA ASP A 57 -14.06 3.96 12.86
C ASP A 57 -14.85 3.89 11.54
N ASN A 58 -15.05 5.03 10.86
CA ASN A 58 -15.65 5.05 9.52
C ASN A 58 -14.73 4.40 8.48
N VAL A 59 -13.41 4.61 8.58
CA VAL A 59 -12.43 3.94 7.70
C VAL A 59 -12.46 2.44 7.90
N LEU A 60 -12.43 1.98 9.15
CA LEU A 60 -12.55 0.57 9.51
C LEU A 60 -13.86 -0.03 8.98
N PHE A 61 -14.97 0.66 9.18
CA PHE A 61 -16.28 0.26 8.65
C PHE A 61 -16.28 0.15 7.11
N HIS A 62 -15.70 1.13 6.41
CA HIS A 62 -15.62 1.07 4.95
C HIS A 62 -14.65 0.01 4.45
N MET A 63 -13.52 -0.23 5.13
CA MET A 63 -12.64 -1.35 4.81
C MET A 63 -13.34 -2.70 5.02
N HIS A 64 -14.15 -2.84 6.06
CA HIS A 64 -14.99 -4.01 6.28
C HIS A 64 -16.02 -4.18 5.15
N SER A 65 -16.65 -3.09 4.71
CA SER A 65 -17.54 -3.12 3.54
C SER A 65 -16.80 -3.48 2.25
N LEU A 66 -15.53 -3.10 2.08
CA LEU A 66 -14.72 -3.47 0.91
C LEU A 66 -14.32 -4.95 0.90
N LEU A 67 -14.08 -5.53 2.08
CA LEU A 67 -13.86 -6.97 2.22
C LEU A 67 -15.10 -7.77 1.80
N GLN A 68 -16.29 -7.28 2.16
CA GLN A 68 -17.55 -7.92 1.80
C GLN A 68 -18.03 -7.54 0.38
N GLY A 69 -17.61 -6.38 -0.12
CA GLY A 69 -18.01 -5.78 -1.39
C GLY A 69 -17.27 -6.36 -2.59
N SER A 70 -17.64 -7.57 -2.99
CA SER A 70 -16.96 -8.33 -4.05
C SER A 70 -17.03 -7.68 -5.44
N GLN A 71 -18.03 -6.83 -5.73
CA GLN A 71 -18.26 -6.33 -7.10
C GLN A 71 -17.07 -5.53 -7.66
N PHE A 72 -16.58 -4.54 -6.91
CA PHE A 72 -15.49 -3.68 -7.38
C PHE A 72 -14.14 -4.41 -7.47
N GLN A 73 -13.91 -5.41 -6.62
CA GLN A 73 -12.77 -6.31 -6.66
C GLN A 73 -12.86 -7.23 -7.90
N ASN A 74 -14.04 -7.83 -8.12
CA ASN A 74 -14.30 -8.72 -9.24
C ASN A 74 -14.16 -8.00 -10.58
N GLU A 75 -14.67 -6.77 -10.71
CA GLU A 75 -14.44 -5.98 -11.92
C GLU A 75 -12.95 -5.69 -12.17
N ALA A 76 -12.17 -5.41 -11.12
CA ALA A 76 -10.74 -5.19 -11.26
C ALA A 76 -10.01 -6.47 -11.67
N ARG A 77 -10.35 -7.59 -11.05
CA ARG A 77 -9.89 -8.93 -11.40
C ARG A 77 -10.17 -9.25 -12.87
N GLU A 78 -11.41 -9.13 -13.32
CA GLU A 78 -11.79 -9.40 -14.70
C GLU A 78 -11.03 -8.52 -15.70
N ARG A 79 -10.85 -7.23 -15.40
CA ARG A 79 -10.04 -6.34 -16.25
C ARG A 79 -8.57 -6.76 -16.32
N ILE A 80 -7.97 -7.17 -15.20
CA ILE A 80 -6.58 -7.64 -15.15
C ILE A 80 -6.44 -8.93 -15.97
N LEU A 81 -7.31 -9.92 -15.74
CA LEU A 81 -7.30 -11.20 -16.46
C LEU A 81 -7.52 -11.00 -17.96
N THR A 82 -8.48 -10.15 -18.34
CA THR A 82 -8.72 -9.80 -19.75
C THR A 82 -7.48 -9.17 -20.40
N SER A 83 -6.81 -8.27 -19.69
CA SER A 83 -5.57 -7.64 -20.18
C SER A 83 -4.41 -8.65 -20.28
N ALA A 84 -4.33 -9.60 -19.35
CA ALA A 84 -3.33 -10.65 -19.33
C ALA A 84 -3.51 -11.67 -20.47
N ARG A 85 -4.76 -11.95 -20.86
CA ARG A 85 -5.09 -12.85 -21.98
C ARG A 85 -4.55 -12.37 -23.33
N VAL A 86 -4.21 -11.09 -23.46
CA VAL A 86 -3.49 -10.55 -24.63
C VAL A 86 -2.08 -11.13 -24.75
N PHE A 87 -1.43 -11.47 -23.62
CA PHE A 87 -0.10 -12.06 -23.59
C PHE A 87 -0.13 -13.60 -23.58
N ARG A 88 -1.15 -14.18 -22.94
CA ARG A 88 -1.29 -15.61 -22.76
C ARG A 88 -2.76 -16.01 -22.61
N GLU A 89 -3.29 -16.73 -23.59
CA GLU A 89 -4.72 -17.05 -23.69
C GLU A 89 -5.24 -17.96 -22.56
N ASP A 90 -4.39 -18.82 -21.99
CA ASP A 90 -4.74 -19.75 -20.90
C ASP A 90 -4.74 -19.13 -19.50
N VAL A 91 -4.78 -17.80 -19.39
CA VAL A 91 -4.94 -17.10 -18.11
C VAL A 91 -6.42 -17.09 -17.71
N GLU A 92 -6.78 -17.87 -16.69
CA GLU A 92 -8.15 -17.97 -16.19
C GLU A 92 -8.31 -17.39 -14.77
N THR A 93 -7.27 -17.50 -13.96
CA THR A 93 -7.23 -17.12 -12.55
C THR A 93 -6.11 -16.13 -12.27
N LEU A 94 -6.13 -15.49 -11.09
CA LEU A 94 -5.04 -14.60 -10.68
C LEU A 94 -3.71 -15.36 -10.56
N ASP A 95 -3.71 -16.61 -10.13
CA ASP A 95 -2.48 -17.41 -10.01
C ASP A 95 -1.82 -17.66 -11.38
N ASP A 96 -2.61 -17.77 -12.46
CA ASP A 96 -2.08 -17.89 -13.83
C ASP A 96 -1.26 -16.67 -14.28
N LEU A 97 -1.44 -15.50 -13.64
CA LEU A 97 -0.60 -14.33 -13.91
C LEU A 97 0.87 -14.61 -13.58
N LYS A 98 1.16 -15.54 -12.66
CA LYS A 98 2.53 -15.95 -12.35
C LYS A 98 3.22 -16.70 -13.48
N LYS A 99 2.46 -17.17 -14.47
CA LYS A 99 3.02 -17.77 -15.69
C LYS A 99 3.62 -16.70 -16.63
N LEU A 100 3.21 -15.44 -16.52
CA LEU A 100 3.71 -14.35 -17.36
C LEU A 100 5.18 -14.02 -17.05
N THR A 101 5.83 -13.30 -17.95
CA THR A 101 7.16 -12.74 -17.69
C THR A 101 7.07 -11.50 -16.79
N ILE A 102 8.15 -11.19 -16.06
CA ILE A 102 8.18 -10.01 -15.18
C ILE A 102 7.89 -8.71 -15.94
N ASP A 103 8.36 -8.58 -17.18
CA ASP A 103 8.10 -7.39 -18.00
C ASP A 103 6.62 -7.28 -18.42
N GLN A 104 5.94 -8.40 -18.69
CA GLN A 104 4.49 -8.41 -18.97
C GLN A 104 3.69 -8.00 -17.73
N ILE A 105 4.05 -8.52 -16.55
CA ILE A 105 3.39 -8.15 -15.28
C ILE A 105 3.63 -6.67 -14.96
N ARG A 106 4.87 -6.17 -15.11
CA ARG A 106 5.19 -4.73 -14.97
C ARG A 106 4.37 -3.86 -15.91
N TYR A 107 4.22 -4.28 -17.16
CA TYR A 107 3.38 -3.58 -18.12
C TYR A 107 1.92 -3.52 -17.67
N LEU A 108 1.33 -4.66 -17.29
CA LEU A 108 -0.04 -4.73 -16.77
C LEU A 108 -0.22 -3.81 -15.55
N ASN A 109 0.74 -3.82 -14.62
CA ASN A 109 0.68 -3.02 -13.41
C ASN A 109 0.74 -1.53 -13.74
N SER A 110 1.66 -1.11 -14.62
CA SER A 110 1.81 0.29 -15.02
C SER A 110 0.51 0.90 -15.59
N GLN A 111 -0.26 0.11 -16.35
CA GLN A 111 -1.56 0.49 -16.90
C GLN A 111 -2.59 0.71 -15.78
N GLN A 112 -2.63 -0.17 -14.79
CA GLN A 112 -3.54 -0.05 -13.65
C GLN A 112 -3.14 1.10 -12.71
N SER A 113 -1.85 1.24 -12.39
CA SER A 113 -1.34 2.30 -11.52
C SER A 113 -1.59 3.69 -12.13
N THR A 114 -1.40 3.86 -13.45
CA THR A 114 -1.66 5.14 -14.14
C THR A 114 -3.12 5.55 -14.04
N ARG A 115 -4.06 4.59 -14.18
CA ARG A 115 -5.49 4.85 -14.02
C ARG A 115 -5.86 5.24 -12.59
N HIS A 116 -5.33 4.54 -11.59
CA HIS A 116 -5.57 4.89 -10.17
C HIS A 116 -5.02 6.27 -9.80
N ARG A 117 -3.84 6.62 -10.31
CA ARG A 117 -3.26 7.96 -10.13
C ARG A 117 -4.13 9.05 -10.79
N LEU A 118 -4.82 8.76 -11.89
CA LEU A 118 -5.77 9.68 -12.50
C LEU A 118 -7.04 9.83 -11.66
N TYR A 119 -7.53 8.77 -11.02
CA TYR A 119 -8.68 8.87 -10.10
C TYR A 119 -8.36 9.72 -8.86
N SER A 120 -7.15 9.62 -8.30
CA SER A 120 -6.74 10.48 -7.18
C SER A 120 -6.60 11.95 -7.58
N LEU A 121 -6.28 12.26 -8.84
CA LEU A 121 -6.33 13.62 -9.39
C LEU A 121 -7.76 14.16 -9.52
N ILE A 122 -8.70 13.34 -9.99
CA ILE A 122 -10.11 13.75 -10.17
C ILE A 122 -10.79 14.02 -8.82
N GLN A 123 -10.55 13.15 -7.83
CA GLN A 123 -11.07 13.35 -6.47
C GLN A 123 -10.51 14.64 -5.84
N GLY A 124 -9.23 14.95 -6.07
CA GLY A 124 -8.62 16.21 -5.64
C GLY A 124 -8.95 17.43 -6.51
N GLY A 125 -9.60 17.25 -7.68
CA GLY A 125 -9.91 18.32 -8.65
C GLY A 125 -11.34 18.86 -8.55
N ILE A 126 -12.29 18.08 -8.04
CA ILE A 126 -13.68 18.52 -7.81
C ILE A 126 -13.79 19.57 -6.68
N THR A 127 -12.75 19.70 -5.84
CA THR A 127 -12.63 20.76 -4.83
C THR A 127 -12.28 22.14 -5.43
N GLY A 128 -11.91 22.21 -6.71
CA GLY A 128 -11.51 23.45 -7.40
C GLY A 128 -12.65 24.31 -7.94
N THR A 129 -13.91 23.86 -7.90
CA THR A 129 -15.05 24.60 -8.49
C THR A 129 -15.83 25.48 -7.50
N GLY A 130 -15.28 25.80 -6.32
CA GLY A 130 -15.85 26.80 -5.42
C GLY A 130 -17.07 26.36 -4.60
N GLY A 131 -17.33 25.04 -4.49
CA GLY A 131 -18.30 24.50 -3.54
C GLY A 131 -17.65 24.29 -2.18
N ALA A 132 -18.24 24.81 -1.11
CA ALA A 132 -17.81 24.58 0.26
C ALA A 132 -18.03 23.11 0.67
N ILE A 133 -17.11 22.22 0.28
CA ILE A 133 -16.99 20.90 0.90
C ILE A 133 -15.94 21.01 2.01
N PRO A 134 -16.26 20.64 3.26
CA PRO A 134 -15.33 20.75 4.37
C PRO A 134 -14.04 19.96 4.12
N ILE A 135 -12.92 20.55 4.51
CA ILE A 135 -11.56 19.97 4.54
C ILE A 135 -11.46 18.73 5.46
N SER A 136 -12.56 18.30 6.07
CA SER A 136 -12.66 17.16 6.99
C SER A 136 -13.13 15.85 6.36
N THR A 137 -13.36 15.77 5.04
CA THR A 137 -14.03 14.60 4.41
C THR A 137 -13.13 13.76 3.47
N ASP A 138 -11.89 14.17 3.17
CA ASP A 138 -11.06 13.51 2.13
C ASP A 138 -10.10 12.41 2.65
N PHE A 139 -9.98 12.24 3.98
CA PHE A 139 -9.04 11.29 4.58
C PHE A 139 -9.43 9.82 4.36
N ALA A 140 -10.66 9.46 4.69
CA ALA A 140 -11.15 8.08 4.55
C ALA A 140 -11.05 7.63 3.09
N ALA A 141 -11.44 8.52 2.18
CA ALA A 141 -11.35 8.28 0.75
C ALA A 141 -9.88 8.13 0.29
N MET A 142 -8.95 8.95 0.80
CA MET A 142 -7.51 8.79 0.51
C MET A 142 -6.97 7.44 1.00
N ALA A 143 -7.30 7.02 2.23
CA ALA A 143 -6.87 5.72 2.76
C ALA A 143 -7.45 4.55 1.94
N ILE A 144 -8.75 4.61 1.63
CA ILE A 144 -9.44 3.61 0.81
C ILE A 144 -8.82 3.51 -0.59
N LEU A 145 -8.60 4.65 -1.26
CA LEU A 145 -8.04 4.66 -2.61
C LEU A 145 -6.61 4.12 -2.67
N ASN A 146 -5.76 4.50 -1.70
CA ASN A 146 -4.39 4.02 -1.65
C ASN A 146 -4.33 2.51 -1.34
N LEU A 147 -5.16 2.04 -0.42
CA LEU A 147 -5.27 0.60 -0.14
C LEU A 147 -5.76 -0.16 -1.38
N ARG A 148 -6.75 0.38 -2.09
CA ARG A 148 -7.26 -0.21 -3.34
C ARG A 148 -6.18 -0.26 -4.43
N ALA A 149 -5.36 0.78 -4.55
CA ALA A 149 -4.24 0.79 -5.50
C ALA A 149 -3.21 -0.30 -5.17
N ILE A 150 -2.92 -0.53 -3.89
CA ILE A 150 -2.05 -1.63 -3.43
C ILE A 150 -2.69 -2.98 -3.76
N GLN A 151 -3.97 -3.18 -3.45
CA GLN A 151 -4.70 -4.43 -3.75
C GLN A 151 -4.72 -4.75 -5.25
N ILE A 152 -4.87 -3.75 -6.10
CA ILE A 152 -4.79 -3.94 -7.56
C ILE A 152 -3.38 -4.29 -8.01
N THR A 153 -2.37 -3.70 -7.38
CA THR A 153 -0.98 -4.10 -7.59
C THR A 153 -0.82 -5.57 -7.22
N ALA A 154 -1.25 -5.98 -6.03
CA ALA A 154 -1.23 -7.37 -5.55
C ALA A 154 -1.88 -8.33 -6.57
N MET A 155 -3.12 -8.03 -7.00
CA MET A 155 -3.83 -8.82 -8.00
C MET A 155 -3.07 -8.94 -9.32
N THR A 156 -2.39 -7.87 -9.75
CA THR A 156 -1.63 -7.89 -11.00
C THR A 156 -0.43 -8.85 -10.94
N TYR A 157 0.16 -9.02 -9.76
CA TYR A 157 1.21 -10.01 -9.51
C TYR A 157 0.67 -11.41 -9.13
N GLY A 158 -0.65 -11.60 -9.16
CA GLY A 158 -1.31 -12.89 -8.92
C GLY A 158 -1.69 -13.17 -7.48
N TYR A 159 -1.72 -12.14 -6.62
CA TYR A 159 -2.08 -12.27 -5.21
C TYR A 159 -3.51 -11.77 -4.98
N ASP A 160 -4.37 -12.59 -4.38
CA ASP A 160 -5.79 -12.28 -4.20
C ASP A 160 -6.09 -11.62 -2.85
N PRO A 161 -6.37 -10.31 -2.78
CA PRO A 161 -6.62 -9.60 -1.53
C PRO A 161 -7.92 -9.99 -0.84
N GLN A 162 -8.77 -10.82 -1.47
CA GLN A 162 -9.95 -11.40 -0.81
C GLN A 162 -9.54 -12.48 0.20
N LEU A 163 -8.33 -13.04 0.08
CA LEU A 163 -7.78 -13.95 1.06
C LEU A 163 -7.30 -13.14 2.28
N PRO A 164 -7.69 -13.49 3.52
CA PRO A 164 -7.36 -12.70 4.71
C PRO A 164 -5.86 -12.38 4.85
N PHE A 165 -5.00 -13.36 4.56
CA PHE A 165 -3.55 -13.18 4.64
C PHE A 165 -3.00 -12.18 3.61
N GLU A 166 -3.58 -12.11 2.41
CA GLU A 166 -3.20 -11.14 1.38
C GLU A 166 -3.73 -9.73 1.68
N MET A 167 -4.87 -9.64 2.37
CA MET A 167 -5.35 -8.36 2.89
C MET A 167 -4.40 -7.79 3.94
N ILE A 168 -3.93 -8.63 4.87
CA ILE A 168 -2.93 -8.23 5.87
C ILE A 168 -1.66 -7.76 5.18
N ALA A 169 -1.16 -8.52 4.21
CA ALA A 169 0.01 -8.11 3.42
C ALA A 169 -0.23 -6.73 2.78
N SER A 170 -1.41 -6.50 2.18
CA SER A 170 -1.76 -5.21 1.58
C SER A 170 -1.78 -4.05 2.61
N LEU A 171 -2.26 -4.30 3.84
CA LEU A 171 -2.28 -3.32 4.92
C LEU A 171 -0.89 -3.02 5.47
N LYS A 172 -0.03 -4.04 5.61
CA LYS A 172 1.37 -3.87 6.03
C LYS A 172 2.18 -3.12 4.95
N VAL A 173 1.94 -3.42 3.67
CA VAL A 173 2.51 -2.66 2.54
C VAL A 173 2.05 -1.21 2.57
N PHE A 174 0.76 -0.96 2.83
CA PHE A 174 0.28 0.41 3.04
C PHE A 174 1.05 1.09 4.18
N HIS A 175 1.20 0.39 5.31
CA HIS A 175 1.86 0.92 6.49
C HIS A 175 3.30 1.31 6.21
N ALA A 176 4.09 0.38 5.71
CA ALA A 176 5.47 0.62 5.36
C ALA A 176 5.61 1.74 4.31
N GLY A 177 4.74 1.77 3.29
CA GLY A 177 4.73 2.83 2.28
C GLY A 177 4.32 4.21 2.82
N ALA A 178 3.51 4.26 3.88
CA ALA A 178 3.09 5.49 4.56
C ALA A 178 4.13 6.02 5.57
N LEU A 179 5.14 5.23 5.91
CA LEU A 179 6.21 5.67 6.80
C LEU A 179 6.99 6.86 6.19
N PRO A 180 7.52 7.78 7.03
CA PRO A 180 8.50 8.76 6.59
C PRO A 180 9.68 8.09 5.88
N GLU A 181 10.27 8.75 4.88
CA GLU A 181 11.37 8.17 4.05
C GLU A 181 12.45 7.45 4.88
N ARG A 182 12.93 8.09 5.96
CA ARG A 182 13.96 7.54 6.86
C ARG A 182 13.57 6.25 7.61
N LEU A 183 12.28 5.89 7.65
CA LEU A 183 11.75 4.70 8.32
C LEU A 183 11.22 3.66 7.33
N LYS A 184 11.14 4.01 6.03
CA LYS A 184 10.68 3.06 5.02
C LYS A 184 11.61 1.86 4.87
N ALA A 185 12.90 2.04 5.12
CA ALA A 185 13.86 0.92 5.14
C ALA A 185 13.47 -0.13 6.20
N GLU A 186 13.13 0.30 7.42
CA GLU A 186 12.72 -0.62 8.50
C GLU A 186 11.41 -1.33 8.16
N GLY A 187 10.39 -0.58 7.72
CA GLY A 187 9.12 -1.18 7.32
C GLY A 187 9.25 -2.11 6.10
N TRP A 188 10.20 -1.83 5.20
CA TRP A 188 10.55 -2.74 4.10
C TRP A 188 11.19 -4.02 4.62
N GLN A 189 12.16 -3.94 5.54
CA GLN A 189 12.79 -5.13 6.13
C GLN A 189 11.78 -6.00 6.88
N GLU A 190 10.87 -5.39 7.65
CA GLU A 190 9.80 -6.12 8.35
C GLU A 190 8.93 -6.92 7.36
N LEU A 191 8.56 -6.30 6.23
CA LEU A 191 7.83 -6.98 5.17
C LEU A 191 8.59 -8.14 4.53
N LEU A 192 9.92 -8.00 4.37
CA LEU A 192 10.76 -9.05 3.78
C LEU A 192 10.96 -10.24 4.74
N ILE A 193 11.23 -9.96 6.02
CA ILE A 193 11.38 -10.98 7.06
C ILE A 193 10.10 -11.82 7.15
N GLU A 194 8.94 -11.18 7.25
CA GLU A 194 7.66 -11.89 7.30
C GLU A 194 7.40 -12.73 6.05
N LEU A 195 7.86 -12.26 4.89
CA LEU A 195 7.70 -12.99 3.63
C LEU A 195 8.60 -14.22 3.57
N GLU A 196 9.81 -14.15 4.11
CA GLU A 196 10.76 -15.27 4.17
C GLU A 196 10.42 -16.25 5.30
N GLU A 197 9.80 -15.78 6.39
CA GLU A 197 9.34 -16.60 7.51
C GLU A 197 8.02 -17.35 7.24
N ARG A 198 7.37 -17.11 6.09
CA ARG A 198 6.11 -17.78 5.70
C ARG A 198 6.18 -19.31 5.61
N ASP A 199 7.38 -19.88 5.48
CA ASP A 199 7.59 -21.33 5.54
C ASP A 199 7.52 -21.91 6.96
N HIS A 200 7.35 -21.07 8.00
CA HIS A 200 7.14 -21.54 9.36
C HIS A 200 5.65 -21.79 9.69
N PRO A 201 5.31 -22.94 10.33
CA PRO A 201 3.94 -23.32 10.71
C PRO A 201 3.16 -22.32 11.58
N TYR A 202 3.84 -21.28 12.11
CA TYR A 202 3.22 -20.25 12.94
C TYR A 202 2.28 -19.33 12.15
N PHE A 203 2.52 -19.10 10.85
CA PHE A 203 1.63 -18.29 10.00
C PHE A 203 0.25 -18.96 9.76
N TYR A 204 0.18 -20.29 9.80
CA TYR A 204 -1.09 -21.03 9.68
C TYR A 204 -1.98 -20.86 10.92
N ASN A 205 -1.40 -20.63 12.11
CA ASN A 205 -2.15 -20.36 13.34
C ASN A 205 -2.73 -18.94 13.39
N GLU A 206 -2.14 -17.99 12.66
CA GLU A 206 -2.72 -16.66 12.52
C GLU A 206 -3.95 -16.70 11.60
N ALA A 207 -3.93 -17.50 10.52
CA ALA A 207 -5.08 -17.66 9.61
C ALA A 207 -6.37 -18.11 10.33
N GLU A 208 -6.27 -18.91 11.38
CA GLU A 208 -7.41 -19.27 12.25
C GLU A 208 -7.90 -18.09 13.13
N GLN A 209 -7.00 -17.19 13.53
CA GLN A 209 -7.34 -15.94 14.26
C GLN A 209 -7.96 -14.86 13.36
N LEU A 210 -7.89 -15.00 12.03
CA LEU A 210 -8.47 -14.03 11.06
C LEU A 210 -9.98 -14.14 10.87
N THR A 211 -10.65 -14.95 11.70
CA THR A 211 -12.10 -15.09 11.73
C THR A 211 -12.80 -13.94 12.47
N ASP A 212 -12.08 -13.16 13.29
CA ASP A 212 -12.60 -11.99 14.01
C ASP A 212 -11.98 -10.68 13.51
N LEU A 213 -12.76 -9.60 13.42
CA LEU A 213 -12.38 -8.32 12.80
C LEU A 213 -11.31 -7.53 13.58
N THR A 214 -10.98 -7.98 14.80
CA THR A 214 -10.01 -7.36 15.69
C THR A 214 -8.58 -7.34 15.13
N TRP A 215 -8.25 -8.23 14.19
CA TRP A 215 -6.92 -8.26 13.56
C TRP A 215 -6.59 -6.97 12.77
N MET A 216 -7.60 -6.24 12.28
CA MET A 216 -7.40 -4.99 11.52
C MET A 216 -7.18 -3.78 12.41
N GLU A 217 -7.67 -3.80 13.65
CA GLU A 217 -7.68 -2.62 14.51
C GLU A 217 -6.27 -2.09 14.79
N GLY A 218 -5.34 -2.99 15.11
CA GLY A 218 -3.96 -2.63 15.43
C GLY A 218 -3.26 -1.93 14.25
N PRO A 219 -3.12 -2.59 13.09
CA PRO A 219 -2.51 -2.01 11.90
C PRO A 219 -3.19 -0.70 11.46
N VAL A 220 -4.52 -0.65 11.43
CA VAL A 220 -5.25 0.56 11.00
C VAL A 220 -5.10 1.71 11.99
N LYS A 221 -5.05 1.46 13.30
CA LYS A 221 -4.75 2.50 14.30
C LYS A 221 -3.33 3.05 14.13
N GLN A 222 -2.34 2.20 13.83
CA GLN A 222 -0.97 2.64 13.56
C GLN A 222 -0.88 3.46 12.26
N LEU A 223 -1.59 3.02 11.21
CA LEU A 223 -1.77 3.78 9.97
C LEU A 223 -2.39 5.15 10.23
N GLY A 224 -3.46 5.21 11.03
CA GLY A 224 -4.10 6.45 11.43
C GLY A 224 -3.12 7.44 12.05
N LYS A 225 -2.24 6.98 12.96
CA LYS A 225 -1.21 7.82 13.57
C LYS A 225 -0.25 8.44 12.54
N LEU A 226 0.25 7.64 11.61
CA LEU A 226 1.16 8.13 10.56
C LEU A 226 0.48 9.15 9.64
N LEU A 227 -0.78 8.89 9.29
CA LEU A 227 -1.57 9.75 8.42
C LEU A 227 -1.95 11.07 9.11
N ALA A 228 -2.28 11.04 10.41
CA ALA A 228 -2.47 12.26 11.21
C ALA A 228 -1.22 13.14 11.17
N ILE A 229 -0.04 12.54 11.37
CA ILE A 229 1.22 13.28 11.29
C ILE A 229 1.42 13.85 9.89
N ALA A 230 1.25 13.07 8.83
CA ALA A 230 1.42 13.55 7.46
C ALA A 230 0.52 14.77 7.14
N MET A 231 -0.72 14.78 7.63
CA MET A 231 -1.67 15.86 7.39
C MET A 231 -1.45 17.11 8.26
N PHE A 232 -0.98 16.94 9.50
CA PHE A 232 -0.94 18.04 10.49
C PHE A 232 0.48 18.55 10.81
N LYS A 233 1.54 17.82 10.46
CA LYS A 233 2.95 18.16 10.79
C LYS A 233 3.40 19.54 10.30
N ASN A 234 2.89 20.01 9.15
CA ASN A 234 3.30 21.30 8.56
C ASN A 234 2.36 22.47 8.90
N LYS A 235 1.34 22.28 9.77
CA LYS A 235 0.34 23.33 10.05
C LYS A 235 0.75 24.34 11.13
N LYS A 236 2.02 24.36 11.56
CA LYS A 236 2.58 25.41 12.44
C LYS A 236 3.01 26.67 11.66
N MET A 237 2.16 27.17 10.77
CA MET A 237 2.29 28.52 10.22
C MET A 237 1.13 29.37 10.74
N ALA A 238 1.51 30.34 11.56
CA ALA A 238 0.64 31.23 12.30
C ALA A 238 -0.34 32.02 11.40
N ASN A 239 -1.56 32.24 11.93
CA ASN A 239 -2.43 33.39 11.63
C ASN A 239 -2.77 33.73 10.16
N LEU A 240 -3.04 32.75 9.29
CA LEU A 240 -3.76 33.03 8.04
C LEU A 240 -4.90 32.01 7.82
N PRO A 241 -6.18 32.45 7.82
CA PRO A 241 -7.28 31.66 7.30
C PRO A 241 -7.28 31.82 5.78
N LEU A 242 -6.40 31.14 5.02
CA LEU A 242 -6.50 30.94 3.55
C LEU A 242 -5.20 30.32 2.96
N ILE A 243 -4.98 29.01 3.10
CA ILE A 243 -4.13 28.24 2.16
C ILE A 243 -4.79 26.87 1.91
N SER A 244 -6.08 26.91 1.56
CA SER A 244 -6.96 25.74 1.51
C SER A 244 -7.21 25.16 0.10
N LEU A 245 -6.66 25.71 -0.99
CA LEU A 245 -7.25 25.42 -2.31
C LEU A 245 -6.34 24.88 -3.43
N VAL A 246 -5.00 24.98 -3.36
CA VAL A 246 -4.16 24.66 -4.55
C VAL A 246 -3.19 23.48 -4.33
N ILE A 247 -3.04 22.99 -3.09
CA ILE A 247 -2.04 21.95 -2.75
C ILE A 247 -2.66 20.53 -2.66
N GLY A 248 -3.98 20.38 -2.77
CA GLY A 248 -4.69 19.10 -2.55
C GLY A 248 -4.46 18.03 -3.62
N ALA A 249 -4.78 18.31 -4.89
CA ALA A 249 -4.71 17.32 -5.97
C ALA A 249 -3.29 16.78 -6.23
N GLY A 250 -2.29 17.67 -6.26
CA GLY A 250 -0.90 17.29 -6.48
C GLY A 250 -0.29 16.50 -5.32
N THR A 251 -0.72 16.78 -4.09
CA THR A 251 -0.27 16.04 -2.91
C THR A 251 -0.88 14.64 -2.85
N ASN A 252 -2.18 14.50 -3.17
CA ASN A 252 -2.86 13.20 -3.26
C ASN A 252 -2.25 12.34 -4.39
N TYR A 253 -1.98 12.93 -5.56
CA TYR A 253 -1.31 12.22 -6.65
C TYR A 253 0.09 11.72 -6.26
N ARG A 254 0.91 12.58 -5.64
CA ARG A 254 2.27 12.20 -5.22
C ARG A 254 2.24 11.09 -4.17
N MET A 255 1.33 11.18 -3.20
CA MET A 255 1.18 10.14 -2.18
C MET A 255 0.75 8.81 -2.81
N THR A 256 -0.24 8.81 -3.70
CA THR A 256 -0.67 7.60 -4.42
C THR A 256 0.42 7.05 -5.33
N LYS A 257 1.17 7.93 -6.02
CA LYS A 257 2.32 7.51 -6.81
C LYS A 257 3.35 6.77 -5.93
N ASN A 258 3.80 7.39 -4.84
CA ASN A 258 4.76 6.79 -3.93
C ASN A 258 4.26 5.46 -3.35
N MET A 259 2.97 5.38 -3.00
CA MET A 259 2.35 4.16 -2.47
C MET A 259 2.34 3.04 -3.52
N THR A 260 1.95 3.36 -4.76
CA THR A 260 1.95 2.36 -5.85
C THR A 260 3.35 1.90 -6.23
N GLU A 261 4.35 2.78 -6.18
CA GLU A 261 5.74 2.43 -6.47
C GLU A 261 6.34 1.53 -5.38
N PHE A 262 6.07 1.84 -4.11
CA PHE A 262 6.48 0.99 -2.98
C PHE A 262 5.81 -0.40 -3.06
N ALA A 263 4.50 -0.44 -3.30
CA ALA A 263 3.76 -1.70 -3.44
C ALA A 263 4.26 -2.52 -4.63
N GLU A 264 4.54 -1.88 -5.76
CA GLU A 264 5.09 -2.55 -6.93
C GLU A 264 6.43 -3.20 -6.60
N LYS A 265 7.34 -2.50 -5.91
CA LYS A 265 8.62 -3.09 -5.49
C LYS A 265 8.43 -4.31 -4.60
N TYR A 266 7.53 -4.24 -3.62
CA TYR A 266 7.22 -5.37 -2.73
C TYR A 266 6.71 -6.58 -3.50
N TYR A 267 5.71 -6.40 -4.37
CA TYR A 267 5.14 -7.51 -5.11
C TYR A 267 6.06 -8.05 -6.22
N GLN A 268 6.96 -7.22 -6.78
CA GLN A 268 8.04 -7.70 -7.65
C GLN A 268 9.02 -8.59 -6.89
N TYR A 269 9.48 -8.15 -5.70
CA TYR A 269 10.38 -8.92 -4.86
C TYR A 269 9.76 -10.29 -4.55
N ARG A 270 8.52 -10.27 -4.06
CA ARG A 270 7.78 -11.47 -3.70
C ARG A 270 7.59 -12.42 -4.87
N TRP A 271 7.21 -11.90 -6.04
CA TRP A 271 7.01 -12.71 -7.23
C TRP A 271 8.31 -13.37 -7.69
N LEU A 272 9.43 -12.64 -7.67
CA LEU A 272 10.74 -13.17 -8.03
C LEU A 272 11.23 -14.21 -7.02
N LEU A 273 11.00 -13.98 -5.72
CA LEU A 273 11.32 -14.90 -4.63
C LEU A 273 10.59 -16.23 -4.81
N GLU A 274 9.25 -16.20 -4.94
CA GLU A 274 8.42 -17.40 -5.15
C GLU A 274 8.85 -18.16 -6.43
N LYS A 275 9.18 -17.43 -7.50
CA LYS A 275 9.69 -18.03 -8.75
C LYS A 275 11.03 -18.74 -8.56
N ARG A 276 11.92 -18.19 -7.73
CA ARG A 276 13.23 -18.77 -7.38
C ARG A 276 13.04 -20.06 -6.60
N GLU A 277 12.18 -20.04 -5.58
CA GLU A 277 11.89 -21.17 -4.70
C GLU A 277 11.24 -22.34 -5.46
N ALA A 278 10.28 -22.04 -6.34
CA ALA A 278 9.67 -23.03 -7.23
C ALA A 278 10.69 -23.68 -8.19
N ALA A 279 11.78 -22.98 -8.52
CA ALA A 279 12.86 -23.56 -9.32
C ALA A 279 13.78 -24.49 -8.52
N SER A 280 13.97 -24.22 -7.22
CA SER A 280 14.77 -25.06 -6.33
C SER A 280 14.04 -26.32 -5.86
N SER A 281 12.71 -26.28 -5.68
CA SER A 281 11.90 -27.43 -5.23
C SER A 281 11.65 -28.49 -6.31
N THR A 282 11.94 -28.18 -7.58
CA THR A 282 11.81 -29.12 -8.71
C THR A 282 13.12 -29.86 -9.02
N LYS A 283 14.20 -29.61 -8.26
CA LYS A 283 15.48 -30.31 -8.36
C LYS A 283 15.65 -31.32 -7.24
#